data_AF-A0A6L3VVF1-F1
#
_entry.id   AF-A0A6L3VVF1-F1
#
_cell.length_a   1.000
_cell.length_b   1.000
_cell.length_c   1.000
_cell.angle_alpha   90.00
_cell.angle_beta   90.00
_cell.angle_gamma   90.00
#
_symmetry.space_group_name_H-M   'P 1'
#
loop_
_entity.id
_entity.type
_entity.pdbx_description
1 polymer ?
#
loop_
_entity_poly.entity_id
_entity_poly.type
_entity_poly.pdbx_seq_one_letter_code
_entity_poly.pdbx_strand_id
1 'polypeptide(L)'
;MTERGREDVVHLERLAGALERAGLAVQRCFGDDPASVRVLLSARLGESVRVKAGVGGVPWFVASTGDPLAPCHDTGRAIVEIRARVGSFGRAAEVLRGEAERRRVRGFVVRRRG
;
A
#
# COMPACT_ATOMS: atom_id res chain seq x y z
N MET A 1 6.06 -19.03 14.49
CA MET A 1 6.90 -18.20 13.59
C MET A 1 7.96 -19.09 12.97
N THR A 2 7.84 -19.38 11.68
CA THR A 2 8.74 -20.25 10.91
C THR A 2 10.04 -19.51 10.52
N GLU A 3 11.09 -20.22 10.12
CA GLU A 3 12.34 -19.59 9.63
C GLU A 3 12.08 -18.70 8.40
N ARG A 4 11.21 -19.15 7.50
CA ARG A 4 10.75 -18.35 6.35
C ARG A 4 10.07 -17.05 6.79
N GLY A 5 9.22 -17.11 7.82
CA GLY A 5 8.60 -15.91 8.39
C GLY A 5 9.60 -14.92 8.99
N ARG A 6 10.74 -15.40 9.52
CA ARG A 6 11.83 -14.51 10.01
C ARG A 6 12.56 -13.82 8.86
N GLU A 7 12.85 -14.54 7.78
CA GLU A 7 13.49 -13.97 6.58
C GLU A 7 12.59 -12.94 5.89
N ASP A 8 11.29 -13.24 5.76
CA ASP A 8 10.29 -12.32 5.23
C ASP A 8 10.28 -11.01 6.04
N VAL A 9 10.33 -11.08 7.38
CA VAL A 9 10.43 -9.90 8.25
C VAL A 9 11.70 -9.10 7.98
N VAL A 10 12.86 -9.73 7.76
CA VAL A 10 14.11 -9.00 7.42
C VAL A 10 13.96 -8.22 6.12
N HIS A 11 13.34 -8.81 5.09
CA HIS A 11 13.06 -8.11 3.84
C HIS A 11 12.08 -6.95 4.02
N LEU A 12 11.02 -7.15 4.81
CA LEU A 12 10.01 -6.14 5.10
C LEU A 12 10.56 -4.99 5.96
N GLU A 13 11.45 -5.27 6.92
CA GLU A 13 12.15 -4.28 7.74
C GLU A 13 13.00 -3.35 6.85
N ARG A 14 13.76 -3.93 5.90
CA ARG A 14 14.57 -3.18 4.93
C ARG A 14 13.70 -2.31 4.04
N LEU A 15 12.59 -2.85 3.55
CA LEU A 15 11.63 -2.08 2.74
C LEU A 15 11.02 -0.93 3.55
N ALA A 16 10.57 -1.18 4.77
CA ALA A 16 9.98 -0.16 5.65
C ALA A 16 10.95 1.01 5.87
N GLY A 17 12.20 0.72 6.24
CA GLY A 17 13.21 1.76 6.43
C GLY A 17 13.58 2.50 5.13
N ALA A 18 13.46 1.86 3.97
CA ALA A 18 13.67 2.52 2.69
C ALA A 18 12.48 3.42 2.29
N LEU A 19 11.25 2.99 2.54
CA LEU A 19 10.04 3.78 2.33
C LEU A 19 10.00 5.03 3.23
N GLU A 20 10.38 4.89 4.51
CA GLU A 20 10.48 6.01 5.45
C GLU A 20 11.52 7.04 5.02
N ARG A 21 12.71 6.59 4.59
CA ARG A 21 13.74 7.48 4.00
C ARG A 21 13.26 8.14 2.71
N ALA A 22 12.35 7.49 1.98
CA ALA A 22 11.68 8.05 0.83
C ALA A 22 10.49 8.98 1.20
N GLY A 23 10.29 9.28 2.49
CA GLY A 23 9.27 10.21 2.98
C GLY A 23 7.85 9.64 3.06
N LEU A 24 7.69 8.31 2.94
CA LEU A 24 6.39 7.66 3.08
C LEU A 24 6.13 7.27 4.53
N ALA A 25 4.88 7.46 4.98
CA ALA A 25 4.44 6.98 6.28
C ALA A 25 4.17 5.46 6.21
N VAL A 26 4.74 4.72 7.15
CA VAL A 26 4.73 3.26 7.15
C VAL A 26 4.27 2.72 8.50
N GLN A 27 3.44 1.69 8.49
CA GLN A 27 3.10 0.87 9.63
C GLN A 27 3.67 -0.54 9.45
N ARG A 28 4.47 -0.99 10.42
CA ARG A 28 5.04 -2.34 10.46
C ARG A 28 4.04 -3.28 11.12
N CYS A 29 3.67 -4.36 10.41
CA CYS A 29 2.70 -5.35 10.86
C CYS A 29 3.35 -6.73 10.89
N PHE A 30 4.46 -6.86 11.63
CA PHE A 30 5.27 -8.09 11.65
C PHE A 30 4.72 -9.19 12.58
N GLY A 31 3.78 -8.84 13.45
CA GLY A 31 3.02 -9.81 14.24
C GLY A 31 1.84 -10.45 13.49
N ASP A 32 1.49 -9.92 12.31
CA ASP A 32 0.44 -10.49 11.47
C ASP A 32 0.94 -11.78 10.79
N ASP A 33 0.02 -12.70 10.48
CA ASP A 33 0.30 -13.87 9.63
C ASP A 33 -0.52 -13.79 8.34
N PRO A 34 0.10 -13.50 7.18
CA PRO A 34 1.52 -13.22 6.97
C PRO A 34 1.94 -11.79 7.38
N ALA A 35 3.23 -11.64 7.76
CA ALA A 35 3.84 -10.36 8.09
C ALA A 35 3.72 -9.37 6.91
N SER A 36 3.50 -8.09 7.22
CA SER A 36 3.30 -7.06 6.20
C SER A 36 3.84 -5.68 6.59
N VAL A 37 3.97 -4.83 5.58
CA VAL A 37 4.27 -3.39 5.68
C VAL A 37 3.13 -2.62 5.04
N ARG A 38 2.51 -1.71 5.79
CA ARG A 38 1.39 -0.90 5.31
C ARG A 38 1.85 0.53 5.06
N VAL A 39 1.64 1.03 3.84
CA VAL A 39 1.93 2.42 3.47
C VAL A 39 0.68 3.26 3.69
N LEU A 40 0.83 4.38 4.39
CA LEU A 40 -0.28 5.24 4.79
C LEU A 40 -0.35 6.50 3.92
N LEU A 41 -1.57 6.86 3.53
CA LEU A 41 -1.95 8.10 2.85
C LEU A 41 -2.83 8.93 3.78
N SER A 42 -2.31 10.02 4.35
CA SER A 42 -3.07 10.93 5.23
C SER A 42 -3.89 10.16 6.29
N ALA A 43 -3.22 9.28 7.04
CA ALA A 43 -3.78 8.39 8.07
C ALA A 43 -4.75 7.30 7.57
N ARG A 44 -4.91 7.11 6.26
CA ARG A 44 -5.64 5.98 5.67
C ARG A 44 -4.66 4.95 5.10
N LEU A 45 -5.07 3.68 5.05
CA LEU A 45 -4.31 2.65 4.36
C LEU A 45 -4.25 2.97 2.86
N GLY A 46 -3.04 3.14 2.32
CA GLY A 46 -2.79 3.32 0.90
C GLY A 46 -2.48 2.00 0.19
N GLU A 47 -1.50 1.26 0.69
CA GLU A 47 -1.08 -0.04 0.13
C GLU A 47 -0.58 -0.95 1.25
N SER A 48 -0.70 -2.27 1.09
CA SER A 48 -0.08 -3.26 1.98
C SER A 48 0.86 -4.15 1.18
N VAL A 49 2.07 -4.35 1.69
CA VAL A 49 3.13 -5.10 1.02
C VAL A 49 3.51 -6.31 1.88
N ARG A 50 3.63 -7.46 1.23
CA ARG A 50 4.04 -8.72 1.83
C ARG A 50 5.17 -9.35 1.04
N VAL A 51 5.80 -10.37 1.59
CA VAL A 51 6.77 -11.20 0.87
C VAL A 51 6.09 -12.50 0.45
N LYS A 52 6.38 -12.94 -0.78
CA LYS A 52 5.97 -14.24 -1.29
C LYS A 52 7.13 -14.86 -2.07
N ALA A 53 7.23 -16.18 -2.06
CA ALA A 53 8.10 -16.89 -2.99
C ALA A 53 7.63 -16.64 -4.44
N GLY A 54 8.51 -16.08 -5.26
CA GLY A 54 8.34 -15.97 -6.70
C GLY A 54 8.83 -17.21 -7.45
N VAL A 55 8.85 -17.13 -8.78
CA VAL A 55 9.36 -18.20 -9.65
C VAL A 55 10.83 -18.47 -9.32
N GLY A 56 11.20 -19.74 -9.17
CA GLY A 56 12.57 -20.15 -8.80
C GLY A 56 12.92 -19.96 -7.32
N GLY A 57 11.95 -19.66 -6.45
CA GLY A 57 12.17 -19.53 -5.00
C GLY A 57 12.73 -18.17 -4.57
N VAL A 58 13.00 -17.26 -5.51
CA VAL A 58 13.41 -15.88 -5.21
C VAL A 58 12.30 -15.19 -4.42
N PRO A 59 12.57 -14.51 -3.30
CA PRO A 59 11.54 -13.76 -2.57
C PRO A 59 11.18 -12.47 -3.30
N TRP A 60 9.88 -12.17 -3.36
CA TRP A 60 9.32 -10.97 -4.00
C TRP A 60 8.47 -10.18 -3.04
N PHE A 61 8.56 -8.85 -3.15
CA PHE A 61 7.55 -7.95 -2.62
C PHE A 61 6.29 -8.05 -3.48
N VAL A 62 5.15 -8.27 -2.85
CA VAL A 62 3.85 -8.34 -3.49
C VAL A 62 2.89 -7.34 -2.84
N ALA A 63 2.07 -6.71 -3.66
CA ALA A 63 1.03 -5.79 -3.20
C ALA A 63 -0.14 -6.51 -2.53
N SER A 64 -1.08 -5.74 -1.98
CA SER A 64 -2.30 -6.27 -1.37
C SER A 64 -3.15 -7.08 -2.34
N THR A 65 -3.14 -6.72 -3.63
CA THR A 65 -3.79 -7.42 -4.75
C THR A 65 -3.13 -8.75 -5.10
N GLY A 66 -1.93 -9.00 -4.59
CA GLY A 66 -1.10 -10.17 -4.96
C GLY A 66 -0.17 -9.93 -6.14
N ASP A 67 -0.19 -8.74 -6.75
CA ASP A 67 0.68 -8.41 -7.87
C ASP A 67 2.15 -8.33 -7.43
N PRO A 68 3.09 -8.84 -8.23
CA PRO A 68 4.51 -8.66 -7.98
C PRO A 68 4.91 -7.20 -8.16
N LEU A 69 5.62 -6.64 -7.18
CA LEU A 69 6.20 -5.31 -7.22
C LEU A 69 7.65 -5.37 -7.72
N ALA A 70 8.49 -6.10 -6.98
CA ALA A 70 9.90 -6.30 -7.30
C ALA A 70 10.47 -7.50 -6.50
N PRO A 71 11.58 -8.10 -6.93
CA PRO A 71 12.36 -8.99 -6.10
C PRO A 71 12.81 -8.30 -4.80
N CYS A 72 12.94 -9.03 -3.69
CA CYS A 72 13.27 -8.42 -2.39
C CYS A 72 14.66 -7.77 -2.32
N HIS A 73 15.57 -8.12 -3.24
CA HIS A 73 16.88 -7.49 -3.35
C HIS A 73 16.83 -6.13 -4.07
N ASP A 74 15.75 -5.81 -4.78
CA ASP A 74 15.57 -4.55 -5.51
C ASP A 74 14.54 -3.66 -4.81
N THR A 75 14.95 -3.10 -3.67
CA THR A 75 14.11 -2.19 -2.88
C THR A 75 13.81 -0.89 -3.63
N GLY A 76 14.71 -0.44 -4.50
CA GLY A 76 14.53 0.78 -5.28
C GLY A 76 13.34 0.68 -6.23
N ARG A 77 13.27 -0.40 -7.01
CA ARG A 77 12.12 -0.68 -7.87
C ARG A 77 10.83 -0.84 -7.08
N ALA A 78 10.87 -1.54 -5.94
CA ALA A 78 9.70 -1.68 -5.08
C ALA A 78 9.12 -0.33 -4.65
N ILE A 79 9.97 0.63 -4.27
CA ILE A 79 9.53 1.99 -3.89
C ILE A 79 8.84 2.71 -5.06
N VAL A 80 9.39 2.59 -6.27
CA VAL A 80 8.81 3.20 -7.47
C VAL A 80 7.40 2.66 -7.73
N GLU A 81 7.25 1.34 -7.71
CA GLU A 81 5.96 0.67 -7.93
C GLU A 81 4.93 1.02 -6.84
N ILE A 82 5.35 1.01 -5.58
CA ILE A 82 4.50 1.40 -4.45
C ILE A 82 4.04 2.85 -4.59
N ARG A 83 4.93 3.78 -4.93
CA ARG A 83 4.58 5.19 -5.14
C ARG A 83 3.58 5.37 -6.28
N ALA A 84 3.76 4.65 -7.38
CA ALA A 84 2.83 4.71 -8.52
C ALA A 84 1.42 4.26 -8.12
N ARG A 85 1.32 3.17 -7.35
CA ARG A 85 0.04 2.65 -6.83
C ARG A 85 -0.62 3.62 -5.86
N VAL A 86 0.15 4.06 -4.86
CA VAL A 86 -0.29 5.01 -3.83
C VAL A 86 -0.76 6.33 -4.45
N GLY A 87 -0.03 6.86 -5.44
CA GLY A 87 -0.45 8.06 -6.19
C GLY A 87 -1.76 7.87 -6.97
N SER A 88 -1.99 6.68 -7.51
CA SER A 88 -3.24 6.34 -8.22
C SER A 88 -4.43 6.27 -7.26
N PHE A 89 -4.25 5.67 -6.08
CA PHE A 89 -5.30 5.64 -5.04
C PHE A 89 -5.64 7.04 -4.50
N GLY A 90 -4.65 7.92 -4.33
CA GLY A 90 -4.87 9.31 -3.93
C GLY A 90 -5.78 10.06 -4.91
N ARG A 91 -5.51 9.93 -6.22
CA ARG A 91 -6.33 10.53 -7.29
C ARG A 91 -7.74 9.96 -7.34
N ALA A 92 -7.88 8.63 -7.27
CA ALA A 92 -9.21 8.00 -7.28
C ALA A 92 -10.06 8.43 -6.07
N ALA A 93 -9.45 8.53 -4.89
CA ALA A 93 -10.14 8.98 -3.69
C ALA A 93 -10.59 10.45 -3.78
N GLU A 94 -9.81 11.31 -4.44
CA GLU A 94 -10.19 12.71 -4.69
C GLU A 94 -11.39 12.83 -5.63
N VAL A 95 -11.39 12.07 -6.75
CA VAL A 95 -12.50 12.03 -7.70
C VAL A 95 -13.80 11.61 -7.01
N LEU A 96 -13.76 10.51 -6.25
CA LEU A 96 -14.93 10.00 -5.53
C LEU A 96 -15.45 10.99 -4.49
N ARG A 97 -14.57 11.74 -3.81
CA ARG A 97 -15.00 12.82 -2.89
C ARG A 97 -15.68 13.96 -3.64
N GLY A 98 -15.12 14.39 -4.76
CA GLY A 98 -15.71 15.41 -5.61
C GLY A 98 -17.10 15.02 -6.11
N GLU A 99 -17.30 13.75 -6.48
CA GLU A 99 -18.60 13.24 -6.90
C GLU A 99 -19.61 13.13 -5.75
N ALA A 100 -19.18 12.63 -4.58
CA ALA A 100 -20.02 12.54 -3.39
C ALA A 100 -20.50 13.93 -2.93
N GLU A 101 -19.62 14.92 -2.98
CA GLU A 101 -19.97 16.31 -2.62
C GLU A 101 -20.94 16.92 -3.65
N ARG A 102 -20.71 16.72 -4.95
CA ARG A 102 -21.67 17.15 -6.00
C ARG A 102 -23.05 16.51 -5.84
N ARG A 103 -23.11 15.23 -5.45
CA ARG A 103 -24.38 14.54 -5.14
C ARG A 103 -25.07 15.15 -3.93
N ARG A 104 -24.33 15.48 -2.87
CA ARG A 104 -24.88 16.17 -1.68
C ARG A 104 -25.45 17.54 -2.01
N VAL A 105 -24.70 18.37 -2.73
CA VAL A 105 -25.15 19.70 -3.15
C VAL A 105 -26.39 19.60 -4.05
N ARG A 106 -26.38 18.70 -5.04
CA ARG A 106 -27.55 18.47 -5.91
C ARG A 106 -28.77 17.94 -5.13
N GLY A 107 -28.58 17.02 -4.20
CA GLY A 107 -29.65 16.52 -3.34
C GLY A 107 -30.23 17.60 -2.41
N PHE A 108 -29.40 18.56 -1.99
CA PHE A 108 -29.82 19.70 -1.20
C PHE A 108 -30.64 20.72 -2.02
N VAL A 109 -30.26 20.96 -3.29
CA VAL A 109 -31.02 21.83 -4.20
C VAL A 109 -32.38 21.24 -4.57
N VAL A 110 -32.48 19.91 -4.73
CA VAL A 110 -33.76 19.24 -5.07
C VAL A 110 -34.77 19.28 -3.91
N ARG A 111 -34.32 19.35 -2.64
CA ARG A 111 -35.21 19.35 -1.47
C ARG A 111 -35.74 20.73 -1.02
N ARG A 112 -35.33 21.84 -1.66
CA ARG A 112 -35.82 23.21 -1.33
C ARG A 112 -36.94 23.72 -2.25
N ARG A 113 -37.50 22.89 -3.13
CA ARG A 113 -38.69 23.20 -3.94
C ARG A 113 -39.81 22.18 -3.73
N GLY A 114 -40.16 21.93 -2.47
CA GLY A 114 -41.36 21.18 -2.08
C GLY A 114 -42.17 22.02 -1.12
#